data_AF-A0A9D1UY47-F1
#
_entry.id   AF-A0A9D1UY47-F1
#
_cell.length_a   1.000
_cell.length_b   1.000
_cell.length_c   1.000
_cell.angle_alpha   90.00
_cell.angle_beta   90.00
_cell.angle_gamma   90.00
#
_symmetry.space_group_name_H-M   'P 1'
#
loop_
_entity.id
_entity.type
_entity.pdbx_description
1 polymer ?
#
loop_
_entity_poly.entity_id
_entity_poly.type
_entity_poly.pdbx_seq_one_letter_code
_entity_poly.pdbx_strand_id
1 'polypeptide(L)'
;MSKWKKWLSTALLGFLLLPLWGQEASDTTYTFRFVAEEDMFYIPWRGNDKELSRLESCVSRYRERILSGEIPLRVEGWCNSLDSEQANLRMAAVRSNRVKSELIVRQGLTEECFITRNHATEGDFVTVRIAVPKEDATAQEDEEARLAAERAGQQRKAAEKAERQRLEQERAAREQAGRERAEASRLAAEQARADSLAKARAEAEGMA
;
A
#
# COMPACT_ATOMS: atom_id res chain seq x y z
N MET A 1 68.84 4.43 -32.70
CA MET A 1 68.31 4.33 -31.32
C MET A 1 67.01 5.10 -31.19
N SER A 2 65.94 4.37 -30.89
CA SER A 2 64.76 4.83 -30.12
C SER A 2 63.99 6.07 -30.62
N LYS A 3 63.29 5.95 -31.77
CA LYS A 3 62.09 6.77 -32.05
C LYS A 3 60.78 6.11 -31.60
N TRP A 4 60.84 4.87 -31.10
CA TRP A 4 59.65 4.09 -30.75
C TRP A 4 59.14 4.32 -29.32
N LYS A 5 59.99 4.78 -28.40
CA LYS A 5 59.63 4.95 -26.98
C LYS A 5 58.80 6.20 -26.65
N LYS A 6 58.57 7.12 -27.61
CA LYS A 6 57.75 8.34 -27.36
C LYS A 6 56.25 8.16 -27.63
N TRP A 7 55.84 7.04 -28.22
CA TRP A 7 54.43 6.75 -28.53
C TRP A 7 53.76 5.79 -27.53
N LEU A 8 54.46 5.44 -26.44
CA LEU A 8 53.85 4.68 -25.33
C LEU A 8 53.44 5.56 -24.14
N SER A 9 53.76 6.86 -24.15
CA SER A 9 53.46 7.75 -23.01
C SER A 9 52.18 8.59 -23.19
N THR A 10 51.49 8.45 -24.32
CA THR A 10 50.23 9.16 -24.62
C THR A 10 49.07 8.18 -24.79
N ALA A 11 49.02 7.12 -23.97
CA ALA A 11 47.96 6.12 -24.00
C ALA A 11 47.34 5.84 -22.62
N LEU A 12 47.49 6.77 -21.65
CA LEU A 12 46.89 6.62 -20.31
C LEU A 12 46.04 7.83 -19.87
N LEU A 13 45.84 8.85 -20.72
CA LEU A 13 45.07 10.05 -20.36
C LEU A 13 43.91 10.31 -21.32
N GLY A 14 43.24 9.24 -21.77
CA GLY A 14 42.11 9.34 -22.71
C GLY A 14 41.05 8.27 -22.53
N PHE A 15 41.04 7.54 -21.40
CA PHE A 15 40.07 6.45 -21.15
C PHE A 15 39.27 6.66 -19.84
N LEU A 16 39.16 7.89 -19.35
CA LEU A 16 38.39 8.19 -18.13
C LEU A 16 37.45 9.38 -18.29
N LEU A 17 36.87 9.51 -19.48
CA LEU A 17 35.69 10.34 -19.73
C LEU A 17 34.66 9.46 -20.46
N LEU A 18 34.19 8.42 -19.77
CA LEU A 18 32.92 7.81 -20.16
C LEU A 18 31.86 8.90 -19.97
N PRO A 19 31.09 9.26 -21.01
CA PRO A 19 29.99 10.19 -20.82
C PRO A 19 28.97 9.49 -19.91
N LEU A 20 28.74 10.06 -18.73
CA LEU A 20 27.61 9.77 -17.83
C LEU A 20 26.26 10.20 -18.44
N TRP A 21 26.18 10.34 -19.76
CA TRP A 21 24.99 10.76 -20.48
C TRP A 21 24.31 9.53 -21.05
N GLY A 22 23.48 8.93 -20.20
CA GLY A 22 22.66 7.80 -20.58
C GLY A 22 21.72 7.28 -19.49
N GLN A 23 21.64 7.92 -18.32
CA GLN A 23 20.56 7.63 -17.39
C GLN A 23 19.28 8.30 -17.92
N GLU A 24 18.50 7.55 -18.68
CA GLU A 24 17.13 7.92 -19.01
C GLU A 24 16.38 8.07 -17.68
N ALA A 25 15.68 9.19 -17.45
CA ALA A 25 14.90 9.40 -16.23
C ALA A 25 13.45 9.00 -16.49
N SER A 26 12.87 8.24 -15.58
CA SER A 26 11.43 7.95 -15.55
C SER A 26 10.76 8.85 -14.53
N ASP A 27 9.64 9.45 -14.91
CA ASP A 27 8.91 10.36 -14.03
C ASP A 27 7.97 9.59 -13.12
N THR A 28 8.21 9.65 -11.81
CA THR A 28 7.27 9.16 -10.81
C THR A 28 6.33 10.28 -10.39
N THR A 29 5.03 10.05 -10.46
CA THR A 29 3.99 11.03 -10.09
C THR A 29 3.26 10.60 -8.84
N TYR A 30 3.02 11.55 -7.93
CA TYR A 30 2.32 11.38 -6.67
C TYR A 30 1.10 12.30 -6.64
N THR A 31 -0.09 11.78 -6.33
CA THR A 31 -1.34 12.58 -6.43
C THR A 31 -2.03 12.74 -5.09
N PHE A 32 -2.17 14.00 -4.65
CA PHE A 32 -2.85 14.39 -3.43
C PHE A 32 -4.20 15.01 -3.75
N ARG A 33 -5.26 14.54 -3.11
CA ARG A 33 -6.61 15.03 -3.36
C ARG A 33 -6.99 16.08 -2.32
N PHE A 34 -7.79 17.06 -2.73
CA PHE A 34 -8.38 18.06 -1.85
C PHE A 34 -9.91 17.98 -1.83
N VAL A 35 -10.51 18.41 -0.72
CA VAL A 35 -11.96 18.59 -0.63
C VAL A 35 -12.34 19.80 -1.49
N ALA A 36 -13.42 19.69 -2.26
CA ALA A 36 -13.92 20.78 -3.10
C ALA A 36 -14.14 22.05 -2.27
N GLU A 37 -13.80 23.20 -2.83
CA GLU A 37 -13.90 24.53 -2.19
C GLU A 37 -13.02 24.75 -0.94
N GLU A 38 -12.40 23.70 -0.38
CA GLU A 38 -11.51 23.80 0.78
C GLU A 38 -10.03 23.84 0.39
N ASP A 39 -9.23 24.55 1.19
CA ASP A 39 -7.79 24.70 0.97
C ASP A 39 -6.94 23.73 1.82
N MET A 40 -7.56 23.02 2.75
CA MET A 40 -6.85 22.20 3.74
C MET A 40 -6.38 20.87 3.16
N PHE A 41 -5.10 20.55 3.42
CA PHE A 41 -4.50 19.29 3.04
C PHE A 41 -4.72 18.23 4.14
N TYR A 42 -5.76 17.43 4.01
CA TYR A 42 -6.14 16.42 5.01
C TYR A 42 -5.40 15.09 4.83
N ILE A 43 -4.96 14.53 5.96
CA ILE A 43 -4.35 13.21 6.08
C ILE A 43 -5.03 12.51 7.27
N PRO A 44 -5.65 11.32 7.12
CA PRO A 44 -5.56 10.36 6.00
C PRO A 44 -6.69 10.45 4.95
N TRP A 45 -7.07 11.63 4.47
CA TRP A 45 -8.19 11.75 3.53
C TRP A 45 -7.88 11.15 2.14
N ARG A 46 -8.79 10.31 1.62
CA ARG A 46 -8.68 9.63 0.31
C ARG A 46 -7.31 8.99 0.00
N GLY A 47 -6.63 8.46 1.01
CA GLY A 47 -5.34 7.78 0.85
C GLY A 47 -4.14 8.70 0.72
N ASN A 48 -4.29 10.01 0.98
CA ASN A 48 -3.19 10.97 1.00
C ASN A 48 -2.07 10.57 1.98
N ASP A 49 -2.37 9.83 3.05
CA ASP A 49 -1.38 9.29 3.99
C ASP A 49 -0.41 8.29 3.35
N LYS A 50 -0.96 7.34 2.58
CA LYS A 50 -0.17 6.33 1.87
C LYS A 50 0.64 6.96 0.75
N GLU A 51 0.03 7.88 0.01
CA GLU A 51 0.69 8.59 -1.07
C GLU A 51 1.81 9.50 -0.56
N LEU A 52 1.58 10.19 0.57
CA LEU A 52 2.61 11.01 1.21
C LEU A 52 3.77 10.14 1.66
N SER A 53 3.49 9.00 2.29
CA SER A 53 4.53 8.04 2.70
C SER A 53 5.36 7.55 1.50
N ARG A 54 4.73 7.32 0.33
CA ARG A 54 5.41 6.92 -0.91
C ARG A 54 6.31 8.06 -1.43
N LEU A 55 5.79 9.28 -1.45
CA LEU A 55 6.56 10.46 -1.86
C LEU A 55 7.74 10.73 -0.91
N GLU A 56 7.53 10.71 0.40
CA GLU A 56 8.58 10.92 1.40
C GLU A 56 9.70 9.89 1.29
N SER A 57 9.35 8.63 1.02
CA SER A 57 10.34 7.57 0.76
C SER A 57 11.20 7.88 -0.48
N CYS A 58 10.60 8.41 -1.54
CA CYS A 58 11.31 8.82 -2.75
C CYS A 58 12.18 10.06 -2.50
N VAL A 59 11.65 11.07 -1.80
CA VAL A 59 12.40 12.28 -1.42
C VAL A 59 13.60 11.92 -0.55
N SER A 60 13.43 11.02 0.43
CA SER A 60 14.54 10.56 1.27
C SER A 60 15.63 9.86 0.46
N ARG A 61 15.24 9.09 -0.57
CA ARG A 61 16.20 8.38 -1.44
C ARG A 61 17.03 9.34 -2.30
N TYR A 62 16.41 10.39 -2.84
CA TYR A 62 17.07 11.37 -3.73
C TYR A 62 17.47 12.66 -3.03
N ARG A 63 17.48 12.67 -1.69
CA ARG A 63 17.60 13.88 -0.88
C ARG A 63 18.73 14.81 -1.33
N GLU A 64 19.95 14.29 -1.47
CA GLU A 64 21.12 15.11 -1.79
C GLU A 64 20.98 15.76 -3.17
N ARG A 65 20.47 15.03 -4.15
CA ARG A 65 20.26 15.49 -5.53
C ARG A 65 19.10 16.47 -5.63
N ILE A 66 18.08 16.33 -4.77
CA ILE A 66 16.99 17.30 -4.66
C ILE A 66 17.50 18.60 -4.03
N LEU A 67 18.25 18.51 -2.94
CA LEU A 67 18.78 19.68 -2.22
C LEU A 67 19.87 20.42 -3.00
N SER A 68 20.63 19.72 -3.85
CA SER A 68 21.59 20.35 -4.76
C SER A 68 20.93 21.03 -5.97
N GLY A 69 19.62 20.84 -6.17
CA GLY A 69 18.87 21.36 -7.32
C GLY A 69 19.02 20.52 -8.59
N GLU A 70 19.71 19.38 -8.54
CA GLU A 70 19.86 18.47 -9.68
C GLU A 70 18.52 17.83 -10.08
N ILE A 71 17.71 17.42 -9.09
CA ILE A 71 16.38 16.85 -9.29
C ILE A 71 15.32 17.77 -8.67
N PRO A 72 14.64 18.62 -9.46
CA PRO A 72 13.56 19.45 -8.96
C PRO A 72 12.28 18.64 -8.75
N LEU A 73 11.51 18.98 -7.72
CA LEU A 73 10.14 18.51 -7.52
C LEU A 73 9.19 19.40 -8.32
N ARG A 74 8.53 18.83 -9.33
CA ARG A 74 7.50 19.54 -10.09
C ARG A 74 6.17 19.41 -9.37
N VAL A 75 5.66 20.52 -8.85
CA VAL A 75 4.39 20.57 -8.11
C VAL A 75 3.36 21.24 -8.99
N GLU A 76 2.30 20.53 -9.32
CA GLU A 76 1.21 21.08 -10.10
C GLU A 76 -0.09 21.04 -9.29
N GLY A 77 -0.81 22.15 -9.24
CA GLY A 77 -2.09 22.26 -8.53
C GLY A 77 -3.26 22.44 -9.48
N TRP A 78 -4.38 21.79 -9.18
CA TRP A 78 -5.63 21.90 -9.92
C TRP A 78 -6.78 22.28 -8.97
N CYS A 79 -7.67 23.13 -9.45
CA CYS A 79 -8.94 23.45 -8.81
C CYS A 79 -9.98 23.74 -9.88
N ASN A 80 -11.19 23.20 -9.74
CA ASN A 80 -12.33 23.57 -10.58
C ASN A 80 -13.63 23.75 -9.78
N SER A 81 -13.54 23.83 -8.46
CA SER A 81 -14.68 23.84 -7.54
C SER A 81 -15.21 25.24 -7.20
N LEU A 82 -14.51 26.32 -7.56
CA LEU A 82 -14.96 27.69 -7.33
C LEU A 82 -15.62 28.31 -8.57
N ASP A 83 -16.30 29.43 -8.34
CA ASP A 83 -17.15 30.16 -9.28
C ASP A 83 -16.43 30.86 -10.45
N SER A 84 -15.11 30.93 -10.42
CA SER A 84 -14.32 31.63 -11.42
C SER A 84 -12.94 31.02 -11.63
N GLU A 85 -12.42 31.11 -12.85
CA GLU A 85 -11.07 30.64 -13.21
C GLU A 85 -10.00 31.28 -12.31
N GLN A 86 -10.13 32.58 -12.03
CA GLN A 86 -9.19 33.29 -11.17
C GLN A 86 -9.24 32.79 -9.72
N ALA A 87 -10.43 32.49 -9.19
CA ALA A 87 -10.55 31.90 -7.85
C ALA A 87 -9.95 30.49 -7.82
N ASN A 88 -10.21 29.69 -8.84
CA ASN A 88 -9.65 28.36 -9.01
C ASN A 88 -8.10 28.38 -9.08
N LEU A 89 -7.49 29.27 -9.86
CA LEU A 89 -6.03 29.42 -9.90
C LEU A 89 -5.44 29.78 -8.53
N ARG A 90 -6.10 30.68 -7.78
CA ARG A 90 -5.67 31.03 -6.41
C ARG A 90 -5.78 29.84 -5.47
N MET A 91 -6.88 29.11 -5.52
CA MET A 91 -7.10 27.92 -4.68
C MET A 91 -6.08 26.82 -5.01
N ALA A 92 -5.86 26.53 -6.29
CA ALA A 92 -4.82 25.59 -6.73
C ALA A 92 -3.44 26.00 -6.21
N ALA A 93 -3.09 27.29 -6.24
CA ALA A 93 -1.83 27.79 -5.69
C ALA A 93 -1.72 27.60 -4.17
N VAL A 94 -2.79 27.88 -3.43
CA VAL A 94 -2.82 27.63 -1.97
C VAL A 94 -2.63 26.15 -1.68
N ARG A 95 -3.35 25.26 -2.37
CA ARG A 95 -3.24 23.81 -2.19
C ARG A 95 -1.85 23.27 -2.53
N SER A 96 -1.25 23.73 -3.63
CA SER A 96 0.16 23.43 -3.96
C SER A 96 1.11 23.86 -2.84
N ASN A 97 0.91 25.06 -2.28
CA ASN A 97 1.72 25.56 -1.17
C ASN A 97 1.52 24.75 0.12
N ARG A 98 0.31 24.24 0.39
CA ARG A 98 0.07 23.34 1.54
C ARG A 98 0.88 22.06 1.41
N VAL A 99 0.86 21.40 0.24
CA VAL A 99 1.66 20.19 -0.01
C VAL A 99 3.16 20.48 0.10
N LYS A 100 3.64 21.58 -0.52
CA LYS A 100 5.05 21.99 -0.39
C LYS A 100 5.46 22.24 1.05
N SER A 101 4.61 22.92 1.83
CA SER A 101 4.88 23.23 3.25
C SER A 101 5.06 21.96 4.08
N GLU A 102 4.23 20.93 3.84
CA GLU A 102 4.43 19.63 4.51
C GLU A 102 5.79 19.03 4.16
N LEU A 103 6.21 19.07 2.90
CA LEU A 103 7.52 18.53 2.48
C LEU A 103 8.69 19.35 3.03
N ILE A 104 8.56 20.68 3.09
CA ILE A 104 9.56 21.57 3.71
C ILE A 104 9.72 21.23 5.19
N VAL A 105 8.61 21.10 5.93
CA VAL A 105 8.65 20.85 7.39
C VAL A 105 9.11 19.43 7.71
N ARG A 106 8.56 18.42 7.02
CA ARG A 106 8.81 17.00 7.33
C ARG A 106 10.13 16.50 6.76
N GLN A 107 10.44 16.92 5.54
CA GLN A 107 11.61 16.45 4.80
C GLN A 107 12.71 17.49 4.78
N GLY A 108 12.55 18.68 5.36
CA GLY A 108 13.62 19.69 5.39
C GLY A 108 14.06 20.12 3.99
N LEU A 109 13.12 20.15 3.03
CA LEU A 109 13.36 20.72 1.70
C LEU A 109 13.32 22.25 1.76
N THR A 110 13.84 22.92 0.74
CA THR A 110 13.76 24.36 0.58
C THR A 110 12.82 24.72 -0.57
N GLU A 111 12.37 25.98 -0.65
CA GLU A 111 11.50 26.43 -1.75
C GLU A 111 12.17 26.26 -3.13
N GLU A 112 13.51 26.36 -3.18
CA GLU A 112 14.30 26.18 -4.40
C GLU A 112 14.23 24.76 -4.98
N CYS A 113 13.85 23.76 -4.17
CA CYS A 113 13.63 22.40 -4.64
C CYS A 113 12.39 22.25 -5.53
N PHE A 114 11.51 23.25 -5.60
CA PHE A 114 10.20 23.12 -6.25
C PHE A 114 10.05 23.96 -7.52
N ILE A 115 9.44 23.36 -8.55
CA ILE A 115 8.94 24.07 -9.74
C ILE A 115 7.41 23.96 -9.69
N THR A 116 6.72 25.09 -9.53
CA THR A 116 5.26 25.10 -9.32
C THR A 116 4.50 25.59 -10.55
N ARG A 117 3.39 24.92 -10.92
CA ARG A 117 2.38 25.43 -11.86
C ARG A 117 0.98 25.18 -11.31
N ASN A 118 0.02 26.04 -11.66
CA ASN A 118 -1.35 25.90 -11.18
C ASN A 118 -2.34 26.06 -12.33
N HIS A 119 -3.41 25.30 -12.25
CA HIS A 119 -4.42 25.13 -13.30
C HIS A 119 -5.82 25.27 -12.70
N ALA A 120 -6.76 25.81 -13.47
CA ALA A 120 -8.13 26.08 -13.04
C ALA A 120 -9.16 25.07 -13.58
N THR A 121 -8.70 23.88 -13.96
CA THR A 121 -9.48 22.84 -14.64
C THR A 121 -9.26 21.47 -14.00
N GLU A 122 -9.93 20.43 -14.52
CA GLU A 122 -9.63 19.00 -14.31
C GLU A 122 -9.89 18.40 -12.92
N GLY A 123 -10.07 19.21 -11.86
CA GLY A 123 -10.50 18.72 -10.54
C GLY A 123 -9.85 19.46 -9.37
N ASP A 124 -9.93 18.86 -8.18
CA ASP A 124 -9.36 19.37 -6.94
C ASP A 124 -8.25 18.45 -6.42
N PHE A 125 -7.03 18.67 -6.90
CA PHE A 125 -5.88 17.85 -6.53
C PHE A 125 -4.55 18.58 -6.77
N VAL A 126 -3.48 18.05 -6.19
CA VAL A 126 -2.10 18.47 -6.42
C VAL A 126 -1.31 17.24 -6.82
N THR A 127 -0.48 17.35 -7.84
CA THR A 127 0.50 16.32 -8.18
C THR A 127 1.92 16.79 -7.85
N VAL A 128 2.75 15.86 -7.41
CA VAL A 128 4.19 16.05 -7.26
C VAL A 128 4.87 15.05 -8.16
N ARG A 129 5.77 15.51 -9.02
CA ARG A 129 6.53 14.67 -9.94
C ARG A 129 8.01 14.81 -9.67
N ILE A 130 8.70 13.67 -9.58
CA ILE A 130 10.15 13.56 -9.39
C ILE A 130 10.72 12.81 -10.60
N ALA A 131 11.71 13.39 -11.25
CA ALA A 131 12.46 12.73 -12.32
C ALA A 131 13.49 11.78 -11.69
N VAL A 132 13.11 10.52 -11.57
CA VAL A 132 13.93 9.47 -10.94
C VAL A 132 14.75 8.76 -12.02
N PRO A 133 16.03 8.42 -11.78
CA PRO A 133 16.79 7.57 -12.71
C PRO A 133 16.04 6.26 -13.00
N LYS A 134 15.92 5.88 -14.28
CA LYS A 134 15.11 4.73 -14.70
C LYS A 134 15.54 3.41 -14.07
N GLU A 135 16.83 3.24 -13.79
CA GLU A 135 17.37 2.07 -13.08
C GLU A 135 16.76 1.92 -11.68
N ASP A 136 16.63 3.02 -10.95
CA ASP A 136 16.03 2.99 -9.62
C ASP A 136 14.52 2.84 -9.68
N ALA A 137 13.86 3.42 -10.69
CA ALA A 137 12.43 3.26 -10.87
C ALA A 137 12.06 1.81 -11.17
N THR A 138 12.83 1.12 -12.02
CA THR A 138 12.63 -0.32 -12.25
C THR A 138 12.81 -1.14 -10.97
N ALA A 139 13.81 -0.81 -10.14
CA ALA A 139 13.99 -1.47 -8.85
C ALA A 139 12.85 -1.20 -7.87
N GLN A 140 12.21 -0.01 -7.93
CA GLN A 140 11.03 0.30 -7.13
C GLN A 140 9.81 -0.50 -7.56
N GLU A 141 9.56 -0.60 -8.87
CA GLU A 141 8.47 -1.40 -9.42
C GLU A 141 8.62 -2.88 -9.07
N ASP A 142 9.84 -3.42 -9.19
CA ASP A 142 10.15 -4.80 -8.83
C ASP A 142 9.92 -5.06 -7.34
N GLU A 143 10.40 -4.17 -6.46
CA GLU A 143 10.21 -4.34 -5.02
C GLU A 143 8.73 -4.19 -4.61
N GLU A 144 8.00 -3.25 -5.21
CA GLU A 144 6.56 -3.10 -4.97
C GLU A 144 5.78 -4.34 -5.43
N ALA A 145 6.14 -4.92 -6.59
CA ALA A 145 5.58 -6.17 -7.07
C ALA A 145 5.90 -7.34 -6.12
N ARG A 146 7.11 -7.41 -5.56
CA ARG A 146 7.49 -8.42 -4.57
C ARG A 146 6.69 -8.28 -3.27
N LEU A 147 6.55 -7.06 -2.74
CA LEU A 147 5.76 -6.79 -1.55
C LEU A 147 4.26 -7.08 -1.78
N ALA A 148 3.73 -6.77 -2.95
CA ALA A 148 2.36 -7.10 -3.33
C ALA A 148 2.15 -8.62 -3.40
N ALA A 149 3.09 -9.36 -4.01
CA ALA A 149 3.06 -10.81 -4.06
C ALA A 149 3.15 -11.44 -2.66
N GLU A 150 3.99 -10.89 -1.77
CA GLU A 150 4.10 -11.36 -0.39
C GLU A 150 2.78 -11.15 0.37
N ARG A 151 2.19 -9.95 0.31
CA ARG A 151 0.90 -9.66 0.95
C ARG A 151 -0.20 -10.58 0.43
N ALA A 152 -0.26 -10.82 -0.88
CA ALA A 152 -1.20 -11.76 -1.47
C ALA A 152 -0.96 -13.20 -0.96
N GLY A 153 0.29 -13.62 -0.82
CA GLY A 153 0.66 -14.91 -0.23
C GLY A 153 0.23 -15.05 1.24
N GLN A 154 0.42 -14.00 2.05
CA GLN A 154 -0.01 -13.97 3.44
C GLN A 154 -1.54 -14.04 3.55
N GLN A 155 -2.27 -13.31 2.72
CA GLN A 155 -3.74 -13.36 2.67
C GLN A 155 -4.25 -14.76 2.30
N ARG A 156 -3.62 -15.43 1.32
CA ARG A 156 -3.99 -16.81 0.95
C ARG A 156 -3.78 -17.78 2.10
N LYS A 157 -2.64 -17.72 2.79
CA LYS A 157 -2.36 -18.56 3.97
C LYS A 157 -3.35 -18.30 5.11
N ALA A 158 -3.72 -17.04 5.34
CA ALA A 158 -4.71 -16.67 6.35
C ALA A 158 -6.10 -17.23 6.00
N ALA A 159 -6.51 -17.12 4.72
CA ALA A 159 -7.77 -17.68 4.23
C ALA A 159 -7.81 -19.21 4.36
N GLU A 160 -6.74 -19.90 3.95
CA GLU A 160 -6.63 -21.36 4.07
C GLU A 160 -6.71 -21.83 5.53
N LYS A 161 -6.02 -21.13 6.44
CA LYS A 161 -6.09 -21.43 7.88
C LYS A 161 -7.50 -21.23 8.43
N ALA A 162 -8.18 -20.15 8.03
CA ALA A 162 -9.55 -19.86 8.46
C ALA A 162 -10.53 -20.92 7.93
N GLU A 163 -10.38 -21.36 6.68
CA GLU A 163 -11.20 -22.43 6.10
C GLU A 163 -10.96 -23.77 6.83
N ARG A 164 -9.71 -24.13 7.07
CA ARG A 164 -9.37 -25.35 7.82
C ARG A 164 -9.98 -25.35 9.22
N GLN A 165 -9.92 -24.23 9.94
CA GLN A 165 -10.55 -24.10 11.25
C GLN A 165 -12.08 -24.27 11.19
N ARG A 166 -12.73 -23.71 10.16
CA ARG A 166 -14.18 -23.90 9.96
C ARG A 166 -14.53 -25.37 9.71
N LEU A 167 -13.76 -26.06 8.87
CA LEU A 167 -13.97 -27.49 8.60
C LEU A 167 -13.74 -28.35 9.84
N GLU A 168 -12.72 -28.05 10.65
CA GLU A 168 -12.45 -28.74 11.91
C GLU A 168 -13.57 -28.51 12.93
N GLN A 169 -14.07 -27.28 13.06
CA GLN A 169 -15.22 -26.95 13.91
C GLN A 169 -16.49 -27.68 13.45
N GLU A 170 -16.76 -27.72 12.15
CA GLU A 170 -17.92 -28.42 11.61
C GLU A 170 -17.83 -29.94 11.88
N ARG A 171 -16.65 -30.54 11.71
CA ARG A 171 -16.43 -31.96 12.03
C ARG A 171 -16.65 -32.23 13.52
N ALA A 172 -16.10 -31.41 14.39
CA ALA A 172 -16.28 -31.54 15.84
C ALA A 172 -17.76 -31.42 16.24
N ALA A 173 -18.48 -30.44 15.67
CA ALA A 173 -19.91 -30.27 15.92
C ALA A 173 -20.74 -31.47 15.43
N ARG A 174 -20.43 -32.02 14.25
CA ARG A 174 -21.09 -33.23 13.73
C ARG A 174 -20.81 -34.46 14.60
N GLU A 175 -19.58 -34.62 15.08
CA GLU A 175 -19.22 -35.73 15.96
C GLU A 175 -19.93 -35.62 17.32
N GLN A 176 -19.95 -34.43 17.92
CA GLN A 176 -20.65 -34.18 19.17
C GLN A 176 -22.15 -34.43 19.03
N ALA A 177 -22.80 -33.91 17.99
CA ALA A 177 -24.20 -34.17 17.71
C ALA A 177 -24.48 -35.68 17.50
N GLY A 178 -23.54 -36.42 16.91
CA GLY A 178 -23.61 -37.88 16.79
C GLY A 178 -23.57 -38.60 18.14
N ARG A 179 -22.67 -38.18 19.04
CA ARG A 179 -22.56 -38.73 20.40
C ARG A 179 -23.81 -38.45 21.22
N GLU A 180 -24.32 -37.22 21.21
CA GLU A 180 -25.54 -36.82 21.91
C GLU A 180 -26.76 -37.63 21.43
N ARG A 181 -26.90 -37.84 20.11
CA ARG A 181 -27.96 -38.70 19.56
C ARG A 181 -27.83 -40.16 19.99
N ALA A 182 -26.61 -40.70 20.02
CA ALA A 182 -26.37 -42.07 20.46
C ALA A 182 -26.68 -42.26 21.95
N GLU A 183 -26.32 -41.30 22.80
CA GLU A 183 -26.63 -41.30 24.22
C GLU A 183 -28.13 -41.17 24.48
N ALA A 184 -28.81 -40.24 23.81
CA ALA A 184 -30.26 -40.10 23.89
C ALA A 184 -30.99 -41.38 23.49
N SER A 185 -30.52 -42.09 22.46
CA SER A 185 -31.07 -43.39 22.04
C SER A 185 -30.88 -44.48 23.10
N ARG A 186 -29.71 -44.52 23.77
CA ARG A 186 -29.46 -45.47 24.87
C ARG A 186 -30.37 -45.22 26.07
N LEU A 187 -30.49 -43.96 26.50
CA LEU A 187 -31.38 -43.57 27.60
C LEU A 187 -32.83 -43.93 27.28
N ALA A 188 -33.31 -43.63 26.06
CA ALA A 188 -34.66 -43.99 25.63
C ALA A 188 -34.89 -45.52 25.65
N ALA A 189 -33.90 -46.31 25.21
CA ALA A 189 -34.00 -47.77 25.25
C ALA A 189 -33.99 -48.32 26.70
N GLU A 190 -33.22 -47.72 27.60
CA GLU A 190 -33.20 -48.09 29.02
C GLU A 190 -34.53 -47.74 29.70
N GLN A 191 -35.07 -46.54 29.45
CA GLN A 191 -36.37 -46.11 29.94
C GLN A 191 -37.48 -47.06 29.50
N ALA A 192 -37.53 -47.40 28.21
CA ALA A 192 -38.51 -48.33 27.67
C ALA A 192 -38.44 -49.72 28.31
N ARG A 193 -37.23 -50.20 28.64
CA ARG A 193 -37.03 -51.46 29.39
C ARG A 193 -37.54 -51.35 30.83
N ALA A 194 -37.19 -50.27 31.53
CA ALA A 194 -37.64 -50.04 32.90
C ALA A 194 -39.18 -49.97 32.97
N ASP A 195 -39.81 -49.25 32.05
CA ASP A 195 -41.27 -49.15 31.95
C ASP A 195 -41.92 -50.51 31.69
N SER A 196 -41.34 -51.34 30.81
CA SER A 196 -41.85 -52.69 30.54
C SER A 196 -41.75 -53.62 31.76
N LEU A 197 -40.66 -53.53 32.54
CA LEU A 197 -40.48 -54.30 33.78
C LEU A 197 -41.43 -53.83 34.88
N ALA A 198 -41.63 -52.52 35.02
CA ALA A 198 -42.58 -51.97 35.98
C ALA A 198 -44.00 -52.44 35.68
N LYS A 199 -44.40 -52.44 34.40
CA LYS A 199 -45.69 -52.96 33.96
C LYS A 199 -45.84 -54.45 34.26
N ALA A 200 -44.83 -55.26 33.98
CA ALA A 200 -44.85 -56.70 34.26
C ALA A 200 -44.97 -57.01 35.77
N ARG A 201 -44.32 -56.22 36.63
CA ARG A 201 -44.46 -56.35 38.11
C ARG A 201 -45.86 -55.99 38.58
N ALA A 202 -46.42 -54.89 38.09
CA ALA A 202 -47.77 -54.47 38.44
C ALA A 202 -48.82 -55.52 38.02
N GLU A 203 -48.64 -56.14 36.85
CA GLU A 203 -49.50 -57.25 36.39
C GLU A 203 -49.36 -58.50 37.28
N ALA A 204 -48.14 -58.85 37.71
CA ALA A 204 -47.91 -59.99 38.60
C ALA A 204 -48.47 -59.78 40.01
N GLU A 205 -48.36 -58.57 40.57
CA GLU A 205 -48.89 -58.22 41.90
C GLU A 205 -50.42 -58.13 41.92
N GLY A 206 -51.07 -57.79 40.81
CA GLY A 206 -52.53 -57.78 40.70
C GLY A 206 -53.18 -59.16 40.56
N MET A 207 -52.39 -60.23 40.39
CA MET A 207 -52.86 -61.62 40.25
C MET A 207 -52.67 -62.47 41.52
N ALA A 208 -52.10 -61.91 42.59
CA ALA A 208 -51.92 -62.54 43.90
C ALA A 208 -53.02 -62.10 44.89
#